data_AF-A0A2G2MWG5-F1
#
_entry.id   AF-A0A2G2MWG5-F1
#
_cell.length_a   1.000
_cell.length_b   1.000
_cell.length_c   1.000
_cell.angle_alpha   90.00
_cell.angle_beta   90.00
_cell.angle_gamma   90.00
#
_symmetry.space_group_name_H-M   'P 1'
#
loop_
_entity.id
_entity.type
_entity.pdbx_description
1 polymer ?
#
loop_
_entity_poly.entity_id
_entity_poly.type
_entity_poly.pdbx_seq_one_letter_code
_entity_poly.pdbx_strand_id
1 'polypeptide(L)'
;MEINEPRMMHKHTSTRNETYIQPLNIDTKFSQQEVDLQKTPLFFPEGFEMIFLAIYFIILPYIAGTLFLFFYVAESSPDLFSSIYEASFFMLTWTIGYEILAALLLLYIVKMSLTFANENRKSKPKPSVKRYR
;
A
#
# COMPACT_ATOMS: atom_id res chain seq x y z
N MET A 1 -33.39 8.15 77.29
CA MET A 1 -32.41 8.89 76.49
C MET A 1 -32.25 8.13 75.18
N GLU A 2 -32.94 8.56 74.14
CA GLU A 2 -32.91 7.95 72.81
C GLU A 2 -32.22 8.95 71.90
N ILE A 3 -30.99 8.61 71.49
CA ILE A 3 -30.15 9.47 70.67
C ILE A 3 -30.35 9.03 69.22
N ASN A 4 -31.00 9.91 68.46
CA ASN A 4 -31.37 9.72 67.07
C ASN A 4 -30.10 9.76 66.19
N GLU A 5 -29.78 8.66 65.49
CA GLU A 5 -28.61 8.60 64.60
C GLU A 5 -28.84 9.40 63.30
N PRO A 6 -27.82 10.12 62.79
CA PRO A 6 -27.92 10.81 61.51
C PRO A 6 -27.85 9.82 60.34
N ARG A 7 -28.94 9.81 59.56
CA ARG A 7 -29.11 9.02 58.33
C ARG A 7 -28.09 9.46 57.26
N MET A 8 -27.08 8.62 57.01
CA MET A 8 -26.07 8.82 55.96
C MET A 8 -26.72 8.71 54.57
N MET A 9 -26.75 9.83 53.84
CA MET A 9 -27.11 9.84 52.41
C MET A 9 -25.92 9.35 51.57
N HIS A 10 -26.04 8.14 51.02
CA HIS A 10 -25.14 7.67 49.96
C HIS A 10 -25.33 8.52 48.70
N LYS A 11 -24.36 9.38 48.38
CA LYS A 11 -24.23 9.99 47.05
C LYS A 11 -23.86 8.89 46.06
N HIS A 12 -24.82 8.47 45.24
CA HIS A 12 -24.53 7.68 44.05
C HIS A 12 -23.70 8.53 43.09
N THR A 13 -22.40 8.26 43.04
CA THR A 13 -21.49 8.75 42.01
C THR A 13 -21.87 8.11 40.69
N SER A 14 -22.60 8.85 39.85
CA SER A 14 -22.75 8.54 38.43
C SER A 14 -21.46 8.92 37.73
N THR A 15 -20.52 7.97 37.66
CA THR A 15 -19.38 8.03 36.74
C THR A 15 -19.89 7.86 35.32
N ARG A 16 -20.27 8.99 34.70
CA ARG A 16 -20.49 9.07 33.26
C ARG A 16 -19.11 8.89 32.62
N ASN A 17 -18.86 7.70 32.07
CA ASN A 17 -17.69 7.43 31.25
C ASN A 17 -17.74 8.36 30.03
N GLU A 18 -17.10 9.51 30.11
CA GLU A 18 -16.77 10.32 28.95
C GLU A 18 -15.77 9.50 28.13
N THR A 19 -16.29 8.75 27.17
CA THR A 19 -15.48 8.19 26.09
C THR A 19 -14.85 9.39 25.40
N TYR A 20 -13.59 9.65 25.74
CA TYR A 20 -12.74 10.60 25.03
C TYR A 20 -12.61 10.06 23.60
N ILE A 21 -13.50 10.51 22.72
CA ILE A 21 -13.32 10.37 21.28
C ILE A 21 -12.05 11.16 21.01
N GLN A 22 -10.92 10.46 20.89
CA GLN A 22 -9.72 11.06 20.36
C GLN A 22 -10.13 11.75 19.06
N PRO A 23 -9.87 13.06 18.89
CA PRO A 23 -10.15 13.71 17.62
C PRO A 23 -9.37 12.92 16.58
N LEU A 24 -10.10 12.26 15.67
CA LEU A 24 -9.54 11.61 14.51
C LEU A 24 -8.72 12.70 13.83
N ASN A 25 -7.39 12.61 13.91
CA ASN A 25 -6.49 13.54 13.27
C ASN A 25 -6.57 13.23 11.77
N ILE A 26 -7.53 13.87 11.10
CA ILE A 26 -7.83 13.75 9.66
C ILE A 26 -6.88 14.66 8.84
N ASP A 27 -5.84 15.22 9.45
CA ASP A 27 -4.90 16.14 8.78
C ASP A 27 -3.60 15.46 8.31
N THR A 28 -3.57 14.13 8.15
CA THR A 28 -2.49 13.48 7.39
C THR A 28 -2.89 13.44 5.91
N LYS A 29 -2.58 14.53 5.19
CA LYS A 29 -2.64 14.49 3.71
C LYS A 29 -1.75 13.35 3.23
N PHE A 30 -2.26 12.47 2.38
CA PHE A 30 -1.50 11.38 1.77
C PHE A 30 -0.18 11.85 1.13
N SER A 31 -0.14 13.09 0.64
CA SER A 31 1.06 13.71 0.07
C SER A 31 2.12 14.18 1.09
N GLN A 32 1.81 14.16 2.39
CA GLN A 32 2.72 14.56 3.48
C GLN A 32 3.33 13.34 4.19
N GLN A 33 3.15 12.14 3.63
CA GLN A 33 3.77 10.95 4.18
C GLN A 33 5.29 11.06 4.00
N GLU A 34 5.99 11.13 5.14
CA GLU A 34 7.45 11.12 5.18
C GLU A 34 7.95 9.77 4.66
N VAL A 35 8.59 9.80 3.49
CA VAL A 35 9.16 8.61 2.86
C VAL A 35 10.58 8.43 3.39
N ASP A 36 10.73 7.52 4.35
CA ASP A 36 12.04 7.14 4.89
C ASP A 36 12.70 6.10 3.96
N LEU A 37 13.64 6.55 3.14
CA LEU A 37 14.37 5.72 2.18
C LEU A 37 15.29 4.71 2.88
N GLN A 38 15.71 4.97 4.12
CA GLN A 38 16.56 4.07 4.91
C GLN A 38 15.81 2.82 5.40
N LYS A 39 14.48 2.91 5.54
CA LYS A 39 13.62 1.77 5.89
C LYS A 39 13.18 0.94 4.70
N THR A 40 13.48 1.37 3.47
CA THR A 40 13.15 0.58 2.30
C THR A 40 14.12 -0.58 2.13
N PRO A 41 13.68 -1.74 1.60
CA PRO A 41 14.54 -2.90 1.42
C PRO A 41 15.59 -2.72 0.29
N LEU A 42 15.70 -1.54 -0.30
CA LEU A 42 16.71 -1.21 -1.31
C LEU A 42 17.95 -0.58 -0.66
N PHE A 43 19.12 -0.85 -1.25
CA PHE A 43 20.39 -0.32 -0.77
C PHE A 43 20.53 1.15 -1.19
N PHE A 44 20.36 2.07 -0.24
CA PHE A 44 20.54 3.50 -0.44
C PHE A 44 21.67 4.02 0.45
N PRO A 45 22.91 4.14 -0.07
CA PRO A 45 24.00 4.72 0.71
C PRO A 45 23.72 6.20 1.02
N GLU A 46 24.05 6.62 2.25
CA GLU A 46 23.80 7.99 2.73
C GLU A 46 24.41 9.03 1.78
N GLY A 47 23.62 10.06 1.45
CA GLY A 47 24.03 11.15 0.55
C GLY A 47 23.95 10.83 -0.94
N PHE A 48 23.69 9.58 -1.35
CA PHE A 48 23.59 9.18 -2.77
C PHE A 48 22.19 8.69 -3.17
N GLU A 49 21.19 8.85 -2.30
CA GLU A 49 19.82 8.35 -2.47
C GLU A 49 19.22 8.71 -3.84
N MET A 50 19.30 9.98 -4.25
CA MET A 50 18.79 10.45 -5.54
C MET A 50 19.48 9.80 -6.74
N ILE A 51 20.80 9.60 -6.68
CA ILE A 51 21.58 9.02 -7.77
C ILE A 51 21.22 7.55 -7.92
N PHE A 52 21.14 6.82 -6.81
CA PHE A 52 20.70 5.43 -6.82
C PHE A 52 19.26 5.28 -7.31
N LEU A 53 18.36 6.17 -6.90
CA LEU A 53 17.00 6.22 -7.44
C LEU A 53 16.98 6.39 -8.96
N ALA A 54 17.75 7.36 -9.50
CA ALA A 54 17.85 7.56 -10.94
C ALA A 54 18.41 6.33 -11.67
N ILE A 55 19.45 5.71 -11.11
CA ILE A 55 20.03 4.47 -11.63
C ILE A 55 18.99 3.35 -11.63
N TYR A 56 18.23 3.16 -10.54
CA TYR A 56 17.17 2.16 -10.49
C TYR A 56 16.08 2.41 -11.52
N PHE A 57 15.66 3.67 -11.71
CA PHE A 57 14.67 4.04 -12.73
C PHE A 57 15.10 3.67 -14.14
N ILE A 58 16.39 3.69 -14.44
CA ILE A 58 16.93 3.33 -15.75
C ILE A 58 17.15 1.82 -15.86
N ILE A 59 17.74 1.20 -14.83
CA ILE A 59 18.20 -0.20 -14.86
C ILE A 59 17.04 -1.18 -14.70
N LEU A 60 16.08 -0.95 -13.80
CA LEU A 60 14.95 -1.86 -13.57
C LEU A 60 14.17 -2.20 -14.86
N PRO A 61 13.65 -1.22 -15.61
CA PRO A 61 12.95 -1.50 -16.86
C PRO A 61 13.87 -2.15 -17.87
N TYR A 62 15.13 -1.75 -17.97
CA TYR A 62 16.08 -2.37 -18.89
C TYR A 62 16.26 -3.87 -18.62
N ILE A 63 16.43 -4.27 -17.34
CA ILE A 63 16.53 -5.68 -16.95
C ILE A 63 15.22 -6.42 -17.26
N ALA A 64 14.07 -5.85 -16.88
CA ALA A 64 12.77 -6.48 -17.12
C ALA A 64 12.50 -6.71 -18.63
N GLY A 65 12.77 -5.69 -19.45
CA GLY A 65 12.62 -5.77 -20.91
C GLY A 65 13.59 -6.75 -21.53
N THR A 66 14.85 -6.80 -21.06
CA THR A 66 15.85 -7.75 -21.56
C THR A 66 15.43 -9.18 -21.26
N LEU A 67 15.00 -9.47 -20.03
CA LEU A 67 14.51 -10.80 -19.65
C LEU A 67 13.30 -11.20 -20.50
N PHE A 68 12.37 -10.28 -20.72
CA PHE A 68 11.20 -10.55 -21.54
C PHE A 68 11.56 -10.81 -23.00
N LEU A 69 12.39 -9.97 -23.64
CA LEU A 69 12.84 -10.22 -25.00
C LEU A 69 13.61 -11.53 -25.11
N PHE A 70 14.46 -11.83 -24.14
CA PHE A 70 15.25 -13.05 -24.11
C PHE A 70 14.38 -14.31 -23.99
N PHE A 71 13.41 -14.34 -23.06
CA PHE A 71 12.58 -15.54 -22.88
C PHE A 71 11.43 -15.61 -23.89
N TYR A 72 10.78 -14.49 -24.23
CA TYR A 72 9.57 -14.50 -25.04
C TYR A 72 9.85 -14.38 -26.54
N VAL A 73 10.71 -13.44 -26.95
CA VAL A 73 10.93 -13.15 -28.38
C VAL A 73 11.97 -14.08 -28.99
N ALA A 74 13.03 -14.43 -28.26
CA ALA A 74 14.03 -15.38 -28.76
C ALA A 74 13.44 -16.80 -28.93
N GLU A 75 12.46 -17.17 -28.12
CA GLU A 75 11.72 -18.43 -28.27
C GLU A 75 10.72 -18.38 -29.44
N SER A 76 10.04 -17.24 -29.65
CA SER A 76 8.98 -17.16 -30.69
C SER A 76 9.51 -17.02 -32.11
N SER A 77 10.60 -16.26 -32.31
CA SER A 77 11.09 -15.90 -33.65
C SER A 77 12.52 -15.34 -33.60
N PRO A 78 13.55 -16.18 -33.82
CA PRO A 78 14.95 -15.74 -33.76
C PRO A 78 15.30 -14.69 -34.83
N ASP A 79 14.65 -14.74 -36.00
CA ASP A 79 14.85 -13.74 -37.07
C ASP A 79 14.39 -12.33 -36.64
N LEU A 80 13.28 -12.26 -35.89
CA LEU A 80 12.74 -11.00 -35.38
C LEU A 80 13.68 -10.42 -34.32
N PHE A 81 14.21 -11.27 -33.43
CA PHE A 81 15.20 -10.87 -32.43
C PHE A 81 16.46 -10.27 -33.07
N SER A 82 17.00 -10.89 -34.13
CA SER A 82 18.17 -10.37 -34.85
C SER A 82 17.88 -9.01 -35.50
N SER A 83 16.71 -8.84 -36.13
CA SER A 83 16.34 -7.57 -36.78
C SER A 83 16.19 -6.40 -35.79
N ILE A 84 15.68 -6.68 -34.59
CA ILE A 84 15.51 -5.70 -33.51
C ILE A 84 16.85 -5.28 -32.93
N TYR A 85 17.78 -6.23 -32.84
CA TYR A 85 19.13 -6.00 -32.33
C TYR A 85 19.89 -4.95 -33.16
N GLU A 86 19.77 -5.00 -34.48
CA GLU A 86 20.49 -4.11 -35.40
C GLU A 86 19.96 -2.67 -35.43
N ALA A 87 18.66 -2.47 -35.18
CA ALA A 87 18.02 -1.17 -35.40
C ALA A 87 18.03 -0.24 -34.19
N SER A 88 17.62 -0.71 -33.00
CA SER A 88 17.46 0.13 -31.79
C SER A 88 17.23 -0.71 -30.52
N PHE A 89 18.11 -1.67 -30.25
CA PHE A 89 17.97 -2.60 -29.13
C PHE A 89 17.75 -1.91 -27.78
N PHE A 90 18.52 -0.86 -27.47
CA PHE A 90 18.49 -0.22 -26.15
C PHE A 90 17.13 0.44 -25.84
N MET A 91 16.68 1.36 -26.69
CA MET A 91 15.42 2.10 -26.48
C MET A 91 14.21 1.15 -26.49
N LEU A 92 14.18 0.20 -27.42
CA LEU A 92 13.06 -0.72 -27.56
C LEU A 92 12.96 -1.66 -26.36
N THR A 93 14.10 -2.22 -25.92
CA THR A 93 14.16 -3.05 -24.70
C THR A 93 13.74 -2.26 -23.47
N TRP A 94 14.19 -1.01 -23.35
CA TRP A 94 13.86 -0.15 -22.23
C TRP A 94 12.36 0.21 -22.17
N THR A 95 11.76 0.56 -23.31
CA THR A 95 10.31 0.84 -23.41
C THR A 95 9.46 -0.40 -23.09
N ILE A 96 9.80 -1.56 -23.66
CA ILE A 96 9.11 -2.83 -23.34
C ILE A 96 9.22 -3.14 -21.83
N GLY A 97 10.39 -2.87 -21.24
CA GLY A 97 10.61 -2.99 -19.81
C GLY A 97 9.61 -2.21 -18.96
N TYR A 98 9.32 -0.96 -19.32
CA TYR A 98 8.31 -0.16 -18.63
C TYR A 98 6.90 -0.71 -18.81
N GLU A 99 6.55 -1.19 -20.00
CA GLU A 99 5.23 -1.78 -20.24
C GLU A 99 4.97 -2.97 -19.33
N ILE A 100 5.96 -3.85 -19.17
CA ILE A 100 5.85 -5.02 -18.30
C ILE A 100 5.73 -4.59 -16.83
N LEU A 101 6.57 -3.67 -16.37
CA LEU A 101 6.50 -3.15 -15.00
C LEU A 101 5.16 -2.45 -14.73
N ALA A 102 4.67 -1.65 -15.68
CA ALA A 102 3.39 -0.97 -15.58
C ALA A 102 2.22 -1.97 -15.54
N ALA A 103 2.24 -3.01 -16.38
CA ALA A 103 1.23 -4.07 -16.36
C ALA A 103 1.21 -4.82 -15.03
N LEU A 104 2.37 -5.15 -14.47
CA LEU A 104 2.49 -5.78 -13.15
C LEU A 104 1.99 -4.86 -12.03
N LEU A 105 2.34 -3.57 -12.08
CA LEU A 105 1.90 -2.57 -11.12
C LEU A 105 0.38 -2.40 -11.18
N LEU A 106 -0.19 -2.33 -12.38
CA LEU A 106 -1.63 -2.22 -12.59
C LEU A 106 -2.35 -3.45 -12.03
N LEU A 107 -1.85 -4.65 -12.32
CA LEU A 107 -2.40 -5.89 -11.79
C LEU A 107 -2.33 -5.92 -10.25
N TYR A 108 -1.25 -5.40 -9.67
CA TYR A 108 -1.09 -5.29 -8.23
C TYR A 108 -2.10 -4.33 -7.60
N ILE A 109 -2.32 -3.15 -8.20
CA ILE A 109 -3.33 -2.19 -7.77
C ILE A 109 -4.73 -2.80 -7.83
N VAL A 110 -5.06 -3.50 -8.93
CA VAL A 110 -6.34 -4.20 -9.08
C VAL A 110 -6.51 -5.25 -7.99
N LYS A 111 -5.48 -6.06 -7.72
CA LYS A 111 -5.49 -7.06 -6.64
C LYS A 111 -5.75 -6.40 -5.27
N MET A 112 -5.07 -5.30 -4.96
CA MET A 112 -5.29 -4.55 -3.72
C MET A 112 -6.74 -4.05 -3.61
N SER A 113 -7.27 -3.48 -4.69
CA SER A 113 -8.65 -2.99 -4.74
C SER A 113 -9.67 -4.10 -4.49
N LEU A 114 -9.48 -5.27 -5.13
CA LEU A 114 -10.35 -6.45 -4.93
C LEU A 114 -10.27 -6.99 -3.50
N THR A 115 -9.07 -7.08 -2.92
CA THR A 115 -8.90 -7.51 -1.52
C THR A 115 -9.64 -6.56 -0.57
N PHE A 116 -9.44 -5.25 -0.72
CA PHE A 116 -10.13 -4.24 0.08
C PHE A 116 -11.65 -4.34 -0.05
N ALA A 117 -12.18 -4.52 -1.26
CA ALA A 117 -13.61 -4.69 -1.49
C ALA A 117 -14.15 -5.98 -0.84
N ASN A 118 -13.37 -7.06 -0.83
CA ASN A 118 -13.75 -8.33 -0.22
C ASN A 118 -13.76 -8.26 1.32
N GLU A 119 -12.75 -7.63 1.93
CA GLU A 119 -12.69 -7.39 3.38
C GLU A 119 -13.93 -6.63 3.88
N ASN A 120 -14.31 -5.56 3.18
CA ASN A 120 -15.48 -4.73 3.52
C ASN A 120 -16.84 -5.46 3.37
N ARG A 121 -16.91 -6.51 2.56
CA ARG A 121 -18.13 -7.32 2.40
C ARG A 121 -18.34 -8.29 3.58
N LYS A 122 -17.25 -8.80 4.17
CA LYS A 122 -17.32 -9.77 5.28
C LYS A 122 -17.69 -9.15 6.62
N SER A 123 -17.47 -7.85 6.79
CA SER A 123 -17.64 -7.14 8.06
C SER A 123 -19.05 -6.59 8.33
N LYS A 124 -20.07 -6.89 7.50
CA LYS A 124 -21.44 -6.46 7.81
C LYS A 124 -21.95 -7.17 9.08
N PRO A 125 -22.15 -6.46 10.21
CA PRO A 125 -22.69 -7.07 11.41
C PRO A 125 -24.14 -7.52 11.13
N LYS A 126 -24.49 -8.75 11.52
CA LYS A 126 -25.89 -9.20 11.47
C LYS A 126 -26.74 -8.21 12.25
N PRO A 127 -27.89 -7.73 11.71
CA PRO A 127 -28.76 -6.84 12.45
C PRO A 127 -29.22 -7.57 13.72
N SER A 128 -28.86 -7.03 14.89
CA SER A 128 -29.34 -7.56 16.15
C SER A 128 -30.84 -7.25 16.23
N VAL A 129 -31.65 -8.30 16.09
CA VAL A 129 -33.09 -8.22 16.25
C VAL A 129 -33.37 -7.86 17.71
N LYS A 130 -33.57 -6.57 17.99
CA LYS A 130 -34.10 -6.12 19.28
C LYS A 130 -35.54 -6.61 19.40
N ARG A 131 -35.74 -7.75 20.06
CA ARG A 131 -37.05 -8.13 20.60
C ARG A 131 -37.41 -7.13 21.70
N TYR A 132 -38.34 -6.23 21.41
CA TYR A 132 -39.09 -5.57 22.47
C TYR A 132 -40.05 -6.60 23.07
N ARG A 133 -39.93 -6.76 24.39
CA ARG A 133 -40.82 -7.58 25.23
C ARG A 133 -41.98 -6.71 25.70
#